data_AF-A0A9W8J6T6-F1
#
_entry.id   AF-A0A9W8J6T6-F1
#
_cell.length_a   1.000
_cell.length_b   1.000
_cell.length_c   1.000
_cell.angle_alpha   90.00
_cell.angle_beta   90.00
_cell.angle_gamma   90.00
#
_symmetry.space_group_name_H-M   'P 1'
#
loop_
_entity.id
_entity.type
_entity.pdbx_description
1 polymer ?
#
loop_
_entity_poly.entity_id
_entity_poly.type
_entity_poly.pdbx_seq_one_letter_code
_entity_poly.pdbx_strand_id
1 'polypeptide(L)'
;MVAKNPADPAWMEDQISNHVLTPVKNENLVVLSQIRYGAGSGAGPVEIGLAIVEVVEDTDETPAMLAADFFDDESLIVVYRVKNHTYLSCIPYDDLEYLNVPYNPGAIASCEALTQGALEECRAGNITAQRVEITRRRALSGRGGDVGLAVNGRPNRRVVCLLDGTGTRLESFDLGEEEEME
;
A
#
# COMPACT_ATOMS: atom_id res chain seq x y z
N MET A 1 -44.83 -10.26 -11.93
CA MET A 1 -43.52 -10.67 -11.37
C MET A 1 -42.64 -10.99 -12.54
N VAL A 2 -41.75 -10.07 -12.92
CA VAL A 2 -40.85 -10.25 -14.07
C VAL A 2 -39.58 -10.91 -13.55
N ALA A 3 -39.25 -12.08 -14.07
CA ALA A 3 -38.01 -12.77 -13.75
C ALA A 3 -36.82 -11.91 -14.21
N LYS A 4 -35.90 -11.59 -13.29
CA LYS A 4 -34.66 -10.87 -13.61
C LYS A 4 -33.73 -11.78 -14.43
N ASN A 5 -33.12 -11.19 -15.45
CA ASN A 5 -32.21 -11.82 -16.40
C ASN A 5 -30.87 -12.14 -15.71
N PRO A 6 -30.33 -13.37 -15.78
CA PRO A 6 -29.08 -13.77 -15.10
C PRO A 6 -27.78 -13.15 -15.67
N ALA A 7 -27.88 -12.22 -16.63
CA ALA A 7 -26.75 -11.57 -17.29
C ALA A 7 -26.50 -10.11 -16.82
N ASP A 8 -27.15 -9.69 -15.75
CA ASP A 8 -27.00 -8.35 -15.17
C ASP A 8 -26.05 -8.42 -13.96
N PRO A 9 -24.83 -7.84 -13.98
CA PRO A 9 -23.86 -7.95 -12.90
C PRO A 9 -24.17 -6.97 -11.76
N ALA A 10 -25.45 -6.70 -11.49
CA ALA A 10 -25.92 -5.93 -10.33
C ALA A 10 -25.67 -6.64 -8.98
N TRP A 11 -24.89 -7.74 -8.97
CA TRP A 11 -24.44 -8.46 -7.77
C TRP A 11 -22.94 -8.27 -7.48
N MET A 12 -22.22 -7.49 -8.31
CA MET A 12 -20.83 -7.10 -8.02
C MET A 12 -20.71 -5.93 -7.03
N GLU A 13 -21.81 -5.21 -6.75
CA GLU A 13 -21.78 -3.97 -5.95
C GLU A 13 -21.59 -4.18 -4.43
N ASP A 14 -21.67 -5.42 -3.91
CA ASP A 14 -21.51 -5.73 -2.48
C ASP A 14 -20.30 -6.64 -2.20
N GLN A 15 -19.26 -6.60 -3.05
CA GLN A 15 -18.07 -7.39 -2.77
C GLN A 15 -17.22 -6.72 -1.69
N ILE A 16 -17.28 -7.27 -0.47
CA ILE A 16 -16.39 -6.86 0.61
C ILE A 16 -14.95 -7.21 0.19
N SER A 17 -14.07 -6.22 0.26
CA SER A 17 -12.64 -6.38 -0.01
C SER A 17 -11.81 -5.89 1.17
N ASN A 18 -10.90 -6.72 1.66
CA ASN A 18 -9.89 -6.30 2.63
C ASN A 18 -8.61 -5.92 1.90
N HIS A 19 -8.10 -4.73 2.19
CA HIS A 19 -6.86 -4.22 1.62
C HIS A 19 -5.72 -4.39 2.65
N VAL A 20 -4.58 -4.87 2.17
CA VAL A 20 -3.37 -5.03 2.99
C VAL A 20 -2.22 -4.37 2.25
N LEU A 21 -1.48 -3.52 2.96
CA LEU A 21 -0.28 -2.86 2.48
C LEU A 21 0.92 -3.37 3.25
N THR A 22 1.94 -3.85 2.54
CA THR A 22 3.17 -4.35 3.15
C THR A 22 4.39 -3.65 2.56
N PRO A 23 5.02 -2.70 3.26
CA PRO A 23 6.33 -2.18 2.86
C PRO A 23 7.40 -3.26 3.04
N VAL A 24 8.22 -3.48 2.02
CA VAL A 24 9.31 -4.45 2.08
C VAL A 24 10.52 -3.79 2.71
N LYS A 25 10.80 -4.13 3.97
CA LYS A 25 11.85 -3.49 4.76
C LYS A 25 13.20 -3.51 4.03
N ASN A 26 13.83 -2.34 3.93
CA ASN A 26 15.13 -2.13 3.28
C ASN A 26 15.18 -2.39 1.77
N GLU A 27 14.04 -2.61 1.12
CA GLU A 27 13.90 -2.61 -0.33
C GLU A 27 13.06 -1.39 -0.75
N ASN A 28 13.03 -1.06 -2.04
CA ASN A 28 12.18 -0.01 -2.59
C ASN A 28 10.80 -0.53 -3.02
N LEU A 29 10.34 -1.61 -2.40
CA LEU A 29 9.12 -2.31 -2.79
C LEU A 29 8.01 -2.12 -1.76
N VAL A 30 6.79 -2.00 -2.27
CA VAL A 30 5.56 -2.05 -1.48
C VAL A 30 4.61 -3.04 -2.14
N VAL A 31 4.04 -3.96 -1.36
CA VAL A 31 3.10 -4.97 -1.86
C VAL A 31 1.70 -4.61 -1.39
N LEU A 32 0.77 -4.54 -2.33
CA LEU A 32 -0.66 -4.35 -2.10
C LEU A 32 -1.38 -5.67 -2.36
N SER A 33 -2.20 -6.09 -1.41
CA SER A 33 -3.06 -7.26 -1.54
C SER A 33 -4.53 -6.87 -1.32
N GLN A 34 -5.39 -7.27 -2.25
CA GLN A 34 -6.84 -7.12 -2.15
C GLN A 34 -7.47 -8.49 -1.96
N ILE A 35 -8.00 -8.79 -0.78
CA ILE A 35 -8.68 -10.05 -0.50
C ILE A 35 -10.18 -9.82 -0.73
N ARG A 36 -10.74 -10.43 -1.78
CA ARG A 36 -12.14 -10.29 -2.15
C ARG A 36 -12.94 -11.48 -1.63
N TYR A 37 -14.09 -11.22 -1.02
CA TYR A 37 -14.96 -12.24 -0.44
C TYR A 37 -16.14 -12.55 -1.36
N GLY A 38 -16.71 -13.75 -1.27
CA GLY A 38 -17.92 -14.09 -2.01
C GLY A 38 -19.15 -13.33 -1.48
N ALA A 39 -20.15 -13.12 -2.32
CA ALA A 39 -21.42 -12.55 -1.88
C ALA A 39 -22.17 -13.55 -0.96
N GLY A 40 -22.36 -13.18 0.31
CA GLY A 40 -23.11 -13.96 1.30
C GLY A 40 -22.47 -13.94 2.70
N SER A 41 -23.29 -13.87 3.75
CA SER A 41 -22.79 -13.90 5.13
C SER A 41 -22.06 -15.22 5.40
N GLY A 42 -20.75 -15.16 5.62
CA GLY A 42 -19.91 -16.33 5.90
C GLY A 42 -19.23 -16.96 4.67
N ALA A 43 -19.34 -16.36 3.49
CA ALA A 43 -18.52 -16.74 2.35
C ALA A 43 -17.05 -16.36 2.63
N GLY A 44 -16.14 -17.32 2.48
CA GLY A 44 -14.71 -17.08 2.62
C GLY A 44 -14.15 -16.23 1.47
N PRO A 45 -12.84 -15.92 1.51
CA PRO A 45 -12.16 -15.30 0.39
C PRO A 45 -12.31 -16.14 -0.88
N VAL A 46 -12.51 -15.49 -2.01
CA VAL A 46 -12.68 -16.15 -3.32
C VAL A 46 -11.55 -15.78 -4.29
N GLU A 47 -11.00 -14.58 -4.15
CA GLU A 47 -9.99 -14.06 -5.06
C GLU A 47 -9.04 -13.13 -4.30
N ILE A 48 -7.79 -13.10 -4.73
CA ILE A 48 -6.79 -12.15 -4.25
C ILE A 48 -6.25 -11.35 -5.43
N GLY A 49 -6.33 -10.02 -5.36
CA GLY A 49 -5.58 -9.13 -6.24
C GLY A 49 -4.22 -8.82 -5.63
N LEU A 50 -3.15 -8.89 -6.42
CA LEU A 50 -1.79 -8.52 -6.02
C LEU A 50 -1.24 -7.42 -6.92
N ALA A 51 -0.69 -6.37 -6.32
CA ALA A 51 0.13 -5.38 -7.01
C ALA A 51 1.43 -5.18 -6.25
N ILE A 52 2.53 -5.05 -6.98
CA ILE A 52 3.86 -4.75 -6.42
C ILE A 52 4.27 -3.40 -6.99
N VAL A 53 4.57 -2.46 -6.11
CA VAL A 53 5.02 -1.12 -6.47
C VAL A 53 6.51 -1.02 -6.20
N GLU A 54 7.27 -0.67 -7.24
CA GLU A 54 8.66 -0.25 -7.14
C GLU A 54 8.69 1.27 -7.00
N VAL A 55 9.00 1.74 -5.80
CA VAL A 55 9.14 3.16 -5.50
C VAL A 55 10.51 3.61 -6.00
N VAL A 56 10.53 4.61 -6.89
CA VAL A 56 11.76 5.16 -7.46
C VAL A 56 11.85 6.65 -7.17
N GLU A 57 13.08 7.14 -7.10
CA GLU A 57 13.39 8.56 -6.93
C GLU A 57 14.36 8.96 -8.04
N ASP A 58 14.33 10.22 -8.49
CA ASP A 58 15.29 10.78 -9.46
C ASP A 58 16.68 11.01 -8.83
N THR A 59 17.23 9.94 -8.25
CA THR A 59 18.58 9.88 -7.72
C THR A 59 19.17 8.52 -8.05
N ASP A 60 20.50 8.41 -8.08
CA ASP A 60 21.18 7.12 -8.28
C ASP A 60 21.00 6.13 -7.11
N GLU A 61 20.25 6.51 -6.08
CA GLU A 61 20.08 5.71 -4.87
C GLU A 61 18.68 5.14 -4.72
N THR A 62 18.64 3.87 -4.35
CA THR A 62 17.41 3.13 -4.13
C THR A 62 16.79 3.49 -2.77
N PRO A 63 15.52 3.96 -2.75
CA PRO A 63 14.79 4.19 -1.51
C PRO A 63 14.65 2.91 -0.67
N ALA A 64 15.05 2.94 0.59
CA ALA A 64 14.82 1.83 1.52
C ALA A 64 13.53 2.08 2.32
N MET A 65 12.49 1.28 2.10
CA MET A 65 11.20 1.44 2.78
C MET A 65 11.32 1.17 4.28
N LEU A 66 10.67 2.03 5.08
CA LEU A 66 10.57 1.92 6.54
C LEU A 66 9.13 1.67 6.99
N ALA A 67 8.18 2.38 6.42
CA ALA A 67 6.75 2.26 6.71
C ALA A 67 5.93 2.74 5.52
N ALA A 68 4.71 2.23 5.40
CA ALA A 68 3.72 2.73 4.44
C ALA A 68 2.31 2.53 5.01
N ASP A 69 1.37 3.41 4.66
CA ASP A 69 -0.04 3.29 5.03
C ASP A 69 -0.96 3.91 3.97
N PHE A 70 -2.20 3.43 3.89
CA PHE A 70 -3.22 4.00 3.01
C PHE A 70 -3.62 5.37 3.53
N PHE A 71 -3.45 6.41 2.71
CA PHE A 71 -3.83 7.75 3.11
C PHE A 71 -5.34 7.97 2.92
N ASP A 72 -5.78 7.77 1.69
CA ASP A 72 -7.14 7.85 1.20
C ASP A 72 -7.36 6.77 0.15
N ASP A 73 -8.39 6.91 -0.69
CA ASP A 73 -8.76 5.91 -1.68
C ASP A 73 -7.85 5.94 -2.94
N GLU A 74 -6.97 6.93 -3.07
CA GLU A 74 -6.16 7.18 -4.27
C GLU A 74 -4.65 7.23 -3.99
N SER A 75 -4.24 7.45 -2.73
CA SER A 75 -2.85 7.69 -2.37
C SER A 75 -2.36 6.95 -1.13
N LEU A 76 -1.06 6.65 -1.13
CA LEU A 76 -0.32 6.04 -0.03
C LEU A 76 0.66 7.05 0.56
N ILE A 77 0.82 7.00 1.87
CA ILE A 77 2.00 7.60 2.51
C ILE A 77 3.09 6.55 2.58
N VAL A 78 4.28 6.89 2.09
CA VAL A 78 5.49 6.08 2.22
C VAL A 78 6.53 6.84 3.03
N VAL A 79 7.21 6.11 3.91
CA VAL A 79 8.35 6.60 4.69
C VAL A 79 9.54 5.75 4.32
N TYR A 80 10.61 6.40 3.87
CA TYR A 80 11.75 5.72 3.30
C TYR A 80 13.05 6.41 3.66
N ARG A 81 14.16 5.73 3.40
CA ARG A 81 15.52 6.23 3.64
C ARG A 81 16.32 6.24 2.35
N VAL A 82 17.04 7.32 2.14
CA VAL A 82 18.07 7.48 1.09
C VAL A 82 19.34 7.98 1.78
N LYS A 83 20.48 7.31 1.57
CA LYS A 83 21.66 7.41 2.46
C LYS A 83 21.28 7.30 3.95
N ASN A 84 21.48 8.41 4.67
CA ASN A 84 21.27 8.57 6.10
C ASN A 84 20.10 9.53 6.39
N HIS A 85 19.32 9.89 5.38
CA HIS A 85 18.20 10.82 5.48
C HIS A 85 16.89 10.06 5.32
N THR A 86 15.96 10.35 6.22
CA THR A 86 14.61 9.77 6.18
C THR A 86 13.67 10.77 5.56
N TYR A 87 12.80 10.30 4.67
CA TYR A 87 11.83 11.11 3.95
C TYR A 87 10.42 10.55 4.09
N LEU A 88 9.44 11.41 3.89
CA LEU A 88 8.04 11.08 3.74
C LEU A 88 7.56 11.57 2.37
N SER A 89 6.80 10.74 1.67
CA SER A 89 6.18 11.07 0.39
C SER A 89 4.77 10.53 0.30
N CYS A 90 3.95 11.19 -0.50
CA CYS A 90 2.64 10.70 -0.92
C CYS A 90 2.77 10.19 -2.37
N ILE A 91 2.33 8.97 -2.64
CA ILE A 91 2.38 8.35 -3.97
C ILE A 91 1.00 7.86 -4.39
N PRO A 92 0.64 7.93 -5.68
CA PRO A 92 -0.64 7.41 -6.18
C PRO A 92 -0.65 5.88 -6.15
N TYR A 93 -1.85 5.29 -5.98
CA TYR A 93 -2.05 3.84 -6.11
C TYR A 93 -3.38 3.45 -6.78
N ASP A 94 -4.21 4.42 -7.15
CA ASP A 94 -5.50 4.24 -7.84
C ASP A 94 -5.36 3.56 -9.21
N ASP A 95 -4.32 3.89 -9.97
CA ASP A 95 -4.06 3.36 -11.31
C ASP A 95 -3.29 2.03 -11.32
N LEU A 96 -3.11 1.36 -10.17
CA LEU A 96 -2.35 0.11 -10.12
C LEU A 96 -3.09 -1.06 -10.75
N GLU A 97 -2.38 -1.79 -11.60
CA GLU A 97 -2.87 -3.05 -12.15
C GLU A 97 -2.71 -4.19 -11.12
N TYR A 98 -3.82 -4.84 -10.78
CA TYR A 98 -3.80 -5.99 -9.86
C TYR A 98 -3.82 -7.31 -10.64
N LEU A 99 -2.86 -8.18 -10.35
CA LEU A 99 -2.89 -9.57 -10.76
C LEU A 99 -3.88 -10.33 -9.88
N ASN A 100 -4.99 -10.76 -10.47
CA ASN A 100 -6.01 -11.52 -9.76
C ASN A 100 -5.69 -13.01 -9.79
N VAL A 101 -5.57 -13.61 -8.62
CA VAL A 101 -5.34 -15.05 -8.43
C VAL A 101 -6.48 -15.66 -7.63
N PRO A 102 -6.94 -16.88 -7.99
CA PRO A 102 -7.94 -17.59 -7.20
C PRO A 102 -7.45 -17.80 -5.76
N TYR A 103 -8.33 -17.60 -4.77
CA TYR A 103 -7.97 -17.89 -3.39
C TYR A 103 -7.76 -19.39 -3.19
N ASN A 104 -6.58 -19.78 -2.72
CA ASN A 104 -6.27 -21.14 -2.34
C ASN A 104 -5.84 -21.19 -0.86
N PRO A 105 -6.70 -21.64 0.07
CA PRO A 105 -6.40 -21.66 1.50
C PRO A 105 -5.21 -22.56 1.86
N GLY A 106 -4.88 -23.56 1.03
CA GLY A 106 -3.70 -24.42 1.23
C GLY A 106 -2.38 -23.77 0.84
N ALA A 107 -2.42 -22.73 0.00
CA ALA A 107 -1.24 -22.00 -0.46
C ALA A 107 -1.05 -20.65 0.27
N ILE A 108 -2.12 -20.08 0.82
CA ILE A 108 -2.13 -18.71 1.36
C ILE A 108 -2.51 -18.78 2.84
N ALA A 109 -1.52 -19.11 3.67
CA ALA A 109 -1.69 -19.29 5.11
C ALA A 109 -1.79 -17.98 5.90
N SER A 110 -1.22 -16.89 5.37
CA SER A 110 -1.22 -15.55 6.00
C SER A 110 -0.94 -14.45 4.97
N CYS A 111 -1.21 -13.19 5.33
CA CYS A 111 -0.79 -12.04 4.50
C CYS A 111 0.73 -11.97 4.32
N GLU A 112 1.50 -12.38 5.34
CA GLU A 112 2.96 -12.45 5.26
C GLU A 112 3.41 -13.48 4.21
N ALA A 113 2.82 -14.68 4.22
CA ALA A 113 3.08 -15.71 3.22
C ALA A 113 2.69 -15.26 1.82
N LEU A 114 1.57 -14.53 1.70
CA LEU A 114 1.12 -13.94 0.45
C LEU A 114 2.13 -12.92 -0.10
N THR A 115 2.56 -11.98 0.73
CA THR A 115 3.58 -10.98 0.37
C THR A 115 4.88 -11.65 -0.04
N GLN A 116 5.36 -12.63 0.74
CA GLN A 116 6.60 -13.35 0.43
C GLN A 116 6.50 -14.08 -0.92
N GLY A 117 5.40 -14.79 -1.18
CA GLY A 117 5.17 -15.46 -2.45
C GLY A 117 5.12 -14.48 -3.63
N ALA A 118 4.44 -13.35 -3.47
CA ALA A 118 4.40 -12.31 -4.50
C ALA A 118 5.81 -11.77 -4.83
N LEU A 119 6.65 -11.56 -3.81
CA LEU A 119 8.04 -11.11 -3.99
C LEU A 119 8.92 -12.17 -4.66
N GLU A 120 8.74 -13.45 -4.34
CA GLU A 120 9.45 -14.55 -4.99
C GLU A 120 9.12 -14.62 -6.48
N GLU A 121 7.83 -14.55 -6.83
CA GLU A 121 7.37 -14.52 -8.22
C GLU A 121 7.84 -13.26 -8.96
N CYS A 122 7.91 -12.13 -8.27
CA CYS A 122 8.48 -10.89 -8.82
C CYS A 122 9.97 -11.05 -9.15
N ARG A 123 10.75 -11.64 -8.23
CA ARG A 123 12.18 -11.91 -8.43
C ARG A 123 12.44 -12.96 -9.50
N ALA A 124 11.50 -13.89 -9.69
CA ALA A 124 11.52 -14.86 -10.79
C ALA A 124 11.11 -14.24 -12.14
N GLY A 125 10.57 -13.02 -12.15
CA GLY A 125 10.12 -12.31 -13.36
C GLY A 125 8.70 -12.68 -13.82
N ASN A 126 7.93 -13.39 -13.00
CA ASN A 126 6.55 -13.79 -13.30
C ASN A 126 5.54 -12.69 -12.93
N ILE A 127 5.88 -11.82 -11.97
CA ILE A 127 5.13 -10.61 -11.64
C ILE A 127 6.02 -9.41 -11.94
N THR A 128 5.48 -8.41 -12.65
CA THR A 128 6.21 -7.17 -12.92
C THR A 128 5.86 -6.15 -11.85
N ALA A 129 6.88 -5.58 -11.20
CA ALA A 129 6.68 -4.44 -10.31
C ALA A 129 6.36 -3.19 -11.13
N GLN A 130 5.33 -2.45 -10.72
CA GLN A 130 4.92 -1.19 -11.33
C GLN A 130 5.71 -0.05 -10.71
N ARG A 131 6.37 0.75 -11.54
CA ARG A 131 7.21 1.85 -11.06
C ARG A 131 6.37 3.07 -10.73
N VAL A 132 6.59 3.61 -9.54
CA VAL A 132 5.99 4.87 -9.10
C VAL A 132 7.10 5.82 -8.68
N GLU A 133 7.18 6.95 -9.37
CA GLU A 133 8.20 7.97 -9.14
C GLU A 133 7.79 8.93 -8.02
N ILE A 134 8.69 9.16 -7.07
CA ILE A 134 8.52 10.16 -6.03
C ILE A 134 8.77 11.54 -6.63
N THR A 135 7.71 12.31 -6.81
CA THR A 135 7.78 13.68 -7.32
C THR A 135 7.90 14.73 -6.21
N ARG A 136 7.48 14.40 -4.99
CA ARG A 136 7.54 15.28 -3.82
C ARG A 136 7.94 14.50 -2.58
N ARG A 137 8.79 15.09 -1.74
CA ARG A 137 9.27 14.47 -0.50
C ARG A 137 9.52 15.51 0.57
N ARG A 138 9.26 15.14 1.82
CA ARG A 138 9.59 15.93 2.99
C ARG A 138 10.69 15.25 3.80
N ALA A 139 11.78 15.98 4.06
CA ALA A 139 12.83 15.48 4.93
C ALA A 139 12.35 15.39 6.39
N LEU A 140 12.60 14.25 7.03
CA LEU A 140 12.32 14.03 8.44
C LEU A 140 13.62 14.19 9.25
N SER A 141 13.56 14.97 10.33
CA SER A 141 14.77 15.29 11.09
C SER A 141 15.02 14.29 12.22
N GLY A 142 16.25 13.78 12.33
CA GLY A 142 16.73 13.06 13.52
C GLY A 142 16.15 11.66 13.74
N ARG A 143 15.79 10.93 12.67
CA ARG A 143 15.25 9.56 12.76
C ARG A 143 16.28 8.51 12.32
N GLY A 144 16.82 7.78 13.30
CA GLY A 144 17.56 6.55 13.07
C GLY A 144 16.69 5.33 13.44
N GLY A 145 16.79 4.25 12.66
CA GLY A 145 16.07 2.99 12.94
C GLY A 145 14.68 2.89 12.33
N ASP A 146 13.81 2.11 12.98
CA ASP A 146 12.41 1.90 12.60
C ASP A 146 11.55 3.16 12.83
N VAL A 147 10.39 3.23 12.18
CA VAL A 147 9.44 4.34 12.30
C VAL A 147 8.03 3.79 12.44
N GLY A 148 7.25 4.32 13.40
CA GLY A 148 5.81 4.13 13.47
C GLY A 148 5.09 5.19 12.64
N LEU A 149 4.09 4.77 11.87
CA LEU A 149 3.28 5.63 11.00
C LEU A 149 1.81 5.51 11.38
N ALA A 150 1.12 6.64 11.43
CA ALA A 150 -0.34 6.70 11.53
C ALA A 150 -0.85 7.84 10.66
N VAL A 151 -1.92 7.60 9.91
CA VAL A 151 -2.43 8.55 8.92
C VAL A 151 -3.94 8.77 9.05
N ASN A 152 -4.39 9.89 8.51
CA ASN A 152 -5.80 10.20 8.28
C ASN A 152 -5.86 11.01 6.99
N GLY A 153 -6.35 10.46 5.88
CA GLY A 153 -6.49 11.20 4.62
C GLY A 153 -7.91 11.66 4.31
N ARG A 154 -8.83 11.65 5.30
CA ARG A 154 -10.20 12.17 5.07
C ARG A 154 -10.13 13.63 4.61
N PRO A 155 -10.97 14.09 3.66
CA PRO A 155 -10.88 15.43 3.07
C PRO A 155 -10.71 16.57 4.08
N ASN A 156 -11.48 16.55 5.17
CA ASN A 156 -11.43 17.60 6.20
C ASN A 156 -10.31 17.45 7.27
N ARG A 157 -9.50 16.39 7.21
CA ARG A 157 -8.45 16.12 8.21
C ARG A 157 -7.38 15.22 7.60
N ARG A 158 -6.49 15.82 6.80
CA ARG A 158 -5.39 15.16 6.09
C ARG A 158 -4.11 15.26 6.93
N VAL A 159 -3.90 14.32 7.86
CA VAL A 159 -2.80 14.38 8.84
C VAL A 159 -1.97 13.10 8.82
N VAL A 160 -0.65 13.25 8.94
CA VAL A 160 0.29 12.15 9.15
C VAL A 160 1.04 12.34 10.46
N CYS A 161 1.11 11.28 11.26
CA CYS A 161 1.85 11.22 12.51
C CYS A 161 2.96 10.17 12.40
N LEU A 162 4.16 10.55 12.82
CA LEU A 162 5.36 9.73 12.74
C LEU A 162 6.01 9.62 14.12
N LEU A 163 6.19 8.39 14.61
CA LEU A 163 6.85 8.06 15.86
C LEU A 163 8.23 7.43 15.57
N ASP A 164 9.28 7.86 16.25
CA ASP A 164 10.60 7.21 16.12
C ASP A 164 10.60 5.79 16.73
N GLY A 165 11.57 4.95 16.34
CA GLY A 165 11.67 3.57 16.82
C GLY A 165 11.89 3.43 18.34
N THR A 166 12.29 4.51 19.03
CA THR A 166 12.41 4.57 20.49
C THR A 166 11.12 5.00 21.18
N GLY A 167 10.11 5.46 20.44
CA GLY A 167 8.83 5.94 20.99
C GLY A 167 8.93 7.27 21.73
N THR A 168 10.01 8.03 21.52
CA THR A 168 10.33 9.26 22.24
C THR A 168 10.00 10.52 21.48
N ARG A 169 9.93 10.45 20.15
CA ARG A 169 9.73 11.62 19.29
C ARG A 169 8.57 11.39 18.33
N LEU A 170 7.56 12.25 18.48
CA LEU A 170 6.41 12.33 17.59
C LEU A 170 6.54 13.59 16.72
N GLU A 171 6.35 13.45 15.41
CA GLU A 171 6.15 14.58 14.49
C GLU A 171 4.80 14.41 13.80
N SER A 172 4.07 15.49 13.62
CA SER A 172 2.78 15.50 12.94
C SER A 172 2.78 16.52 11.82
N PHE A 173 2.25 16.15 10.67
CA PHE A 173 2.15 16.98 9.48
C PHE A 173 0.71 17.07 9.04
N ASP A 174 0.21 18.29 8.86
CA ASP A 174 -1.02 18.54 8.12
C ASP A 174 -0.64 18.63 6.64
N LEU A 175 -1.33 17.85 5.80
CA LEU A 175 -1.08 17.75 4.37
C LEU A 175 -2.13 18.51 3.53
N GLY A 176 -3.15 19.11 4.16
CA GLY A 176 -4.12 20.00 3.50
C GLY A 176 -4.89 19.40 2.31
N GLU A 177 -5.83 20.16 1.74
CA GLU A 177 -6.48 19.83 0.45
C GLU A 177 -5.63 20.30 -0.74
N GLU A 178 -4.83 21.35 -0.57
CA GLU A 178 -3.89 21.89 -1.56
C GLU A 178 -2.76 22.64 -0.84
N GLU A 179 -1.71 22.00 -0.29
CA GLU A 179 -0.53 22.78 0.14
C GLU A 179 0.77 21.96 0.25
N GLU A 180 1.61 22.16 -0.77
CA GLU A 180 3.08 22.28 -0.71
C GLU A 180 3.85 21.29 0.18
N MET A 181 4.04 20.08 -0.35
CA MET A 181 5.28 19.34 -0.09
C MET A 181 6.42 19.99 -0.90
N GLU A 182 6.94 21.13 -0.42
CA GLU A 182 8.29 21.61 -0.78
C GLU A 182 9.38 20.78 -0.09
#